data_AF-A0A641MAB7-F1
#
_entry.id   AF-A0A641MAB7-F1
#
_cell.length_a   1.000
_cell.length_b   1.000
_cell.length_c   1.000
_cell.angle_alpha   90.00
_cell.angle_beta   90.00
_cell.angle_gamma   90.00
#
_symmetry.space_group_name_H-M   'P 1'
#
loop_
_entity.id
_entity.type
_entity.pdbx_description
1 polymer ?
#
loop_
_entity_poly.entity_id
_entity_poly.type
_entity_poly.pdbx_seq_one_letter_code
_entity_poly.pdbx_strand_id
1 'polypeptide(L)'
;MKPTILFVYPNEFNPQLGGIERVTDLLTKELIERGYDVKYLNVVKSGIEYKFPAPVFYFPSQMVKDPINTVFYKQFLKEQKIDIVVNQDVCSR
;
A
#
# COMPACT_ATOMS: atom_id res chain seq x y z
N MET A 1 0.11 -10.69 -19.19
CA MET A 1 -0.30 -10.59 -17.77
C MET A 1 -0.21 -9.12 -17.39
N LYS A 2 -1.19 -8.56 -16.67
CA LYS A 2 -1.12 -7.15 -16.27
C LYS A 2 -0.08 -6.96 -15.15
N PRO A 3 0.57 -5.79 -15.06
CA PRO A 3 1.51 -5.49 -13.99
C PRO A 3 0.85 -5.57 -12.60
N THR A 4 1.59 -6.02 -11.60
CA THR A 4 1.21 -5.95 -10.19
C THR A 4 1.56 -4.56 -9.64
N ILE A 5 0.57 -3.88 -9.06
CA ILE A 5 0.69 -2.50 -8.57
C ILE A 5 0.72 -2.51 -7.04
N LEU A 6 1.71 -1.86 -6.45
CA LEU A 6 1.80 -1.62 -5.01
C LEU A 6 1.55 -0.15 -4.69
N PHE A 7 0.53 0.16 -3.89
CA PHE A 7 0.43 1.47 -3.24
C PHE A 7 1.14 1.45 -1.89
N VAL A 8 1.99 2.44 -1.65
CA VAL A 8 2.74 2.61 -0.40
C VAL A 8 2.36 3.94 0.25
N TYR A 9 1.96 3.91 1.52
CA TYR A 9 1.56 5.10 2.29
C TYR A 9 1.63 4.78 3.80
N PRO A 10 2.00 5.72 4.69
CA PRO A 10 2.16 5.40 6.11
C PRO A 10 0.90 4.84 6.78
N ASN A 11 -0.28 5.36 6.43
CA ASN A 11 -1.56 4.93 7.00
C ASN A 11 -2.30 3.98 6.04
N GLU A 12 -3.21 3.17 6.57
CA GLU A 12 -4.12 2.37 5.73
C GLU A 12 -5.02 3.27 4.84
N PHE A 13 -5.32 2.81 3.63
CA PHE A 13 -6.21 3.50 2.68
C PHE A 13 -7.69 3.33 3.02
N ASN A 14 -8.08 3.61 4.27
CA ASN A 14 -9.48 3.57 4.67
C ASN A 14 -10.18 4.86 4.18
N PRO A 15 -11.16 4.77 3.26
CA PRO A 15 -11.77 5.93 2.59
C PRO A 15 -12.54 6.88 3.52
N GLN A 16 -12.76 6.46 4.78
CA GLN A 16 -13.39 7.28 5.83
C GLN A 16 -12.41 8.27 6.48
N LEU A 17 -11.10 8.07 6.34
CA LEU A 17 -10.08 8.83 7.07
C LEU A 17 -9.65 10.12 6.37
N GLY A 18 -9.65 10.16 5.04
CA GLY A 18 -9.12 11.30 4.31
C GLY A 18 -9.25 11.23 2.79
N GLY A 19 -8.67 12.23 2.12
CA GLY A 19 -8.77 12.41 0.68
C GLY A 19 -7.89 11.44 -0.11
N ILE A 20 -6.65 11.21 0.32
CA ILE A 20 -5.74 10.24 -0.31
C ILE A 20 -6.37 8.85 -0.23
N GLU A 21 -6.86 8.49 0.95
CA GLU A 21 -7.47 7.20 1.22
C GLU A 21 -8.72 6.98 0.37
N ARG A 22 -9.58 7.99 0.23
CA ARG A 22 -10.79 7.91 -0.61
C ARG A 22 -10.46 7.78 -2.10
N VAL A 23 -9.51 8.54 -2.61
CA VAL A 23 -9.11 8.48 -4.01
C VAL A 23 -8.43 7.14 -4.32
N THR A 24 -7.54 6.67 -3.45
CA THR A 24 -6.84 5.41 -3.65
C THR A 24 -7.78 4.20 -3.53
N ASP A 25 -8.76 4.22 -2.62
CA ASP A 25 -9.78 3.17 -2.55
C ASP A 25 -10.62 3.08 -3.85
N LEU A 26 -11.08 4.21 -4.38
CA LEU A 26 -11.83 4.26 -5.64
C LEU A 26 -10.97 3.78 -6.82
N LEU A 27 -9.73 4.26 -6.90
CA LEU A 27 -8.79 3.89 -7.96
C LEU A 27 -8.46 2.40 -7.93
N THR A 28 -8.26 1.82 -6.75
CA THR A 28 -7.96 0.39 -6.62
C THR A 28 -9.12 -0.47 -7.08
N LYS A 29 -10.36 -0.11 -6.74
CA LYS A 29 -11.56 -0.83 -7.20
C LYS A 29 -11.60 -0.86 -8.74
N GLU A 30 -11.40 0.29 -9.38
CA GLU A 30 -11.36 0.40 -10.84
C GLU A 30 -10.19 -0.39 -11.48
N LEU A 31 -9.01 -0.37 -10.87
CA LEU A 31 -7.85 -1.13 -11.35
C LEU A 31 -8.10 -2.65 -11.27
N ILE A 32 -8.71 -3.12 -10.17
CA ILE A 32 -9.08 -4.53 -10.01
C ILE A 32 -10.15 -4.93 -11.04
N GLU A 33 -11.18 -4.10 -11.26
CA GLU A 33 -12.19 -4.34 -12.29
C GLU A 33 -11.58 -4.45 -13.70
N ARG A 34 -10.50 -3.70 -13.96
CA ARG A 34 -9.72 -3.80 -15.19
C ARG A 34 -8.76 -4.99 -15.21
N GLY A 35 -8.69 -5.80 -14.18
CA GLY A 35 -7.87 -7.03 -14.11
C GLY A 35 -6.41 -6.82 -13.71
N TYR A 36 -6.08 -5.71 -13.03
CA TYR A 36 -4.76 -5.54 -12.41
C TYR A 36 -4.72 -6.24 -11.03
N ASP A 37 -3.56 -6.78 -10.64
CA ASP A 37 -3.31 -7.20 -9.26
C ASP A 37 -2.82 -5.99 -8.47
N VAL A 38 -3.54 -5.62 -7.40
CA VAL A 38 -3.25 -4.44 -6.59
C VAL A 38 -3.00 -4.86 -5.15
N LYS A 39 -1.97 -4.30 -4.53
CA LYS A 39 -1.55 -4.57 -3.15
C LYS A 39 -1.30 -3.26 -2.42
N TYR A 40 -1.44 -3.29 -1.10
CA TYR A 40 -1.13 -2.16 -0.22
C TYR A 40 0.01 -2.52 0.73
N LEU A 41 0.94 -1.59 0.95
CA LEU A 41 1.95 -1.70 1.99
C LEU A 41 1.96 -0.44 2.85
N ASN A 42 1.62 -0.60 4.12
CA ASN A 42 1.46 0.50 5.07
C ASN A 42 2.39 0.36 6.27
N VAL A 43 2.50 1.41 7.08
CA VAL A 43 3.34 1.43 8.29
C VAL A 43 2.49 1.23 9.53
N VAL A 44 1.31 1.88 9.57
CA VAL A 44 0.43 1.94 10.74
C VAL A 44 -0.95 1.42 10.40
N LYS A 45 -1.53 0.64 11.32
CA LYS A 45 -2.94 0.23 11.29
C LYS A 45 -3.84 1.34 11.81
N SER A 46 -4.92 1.66 11.12
CA SER A 46 -5.86 2.71 11.52
C SER A 46 -6.73 2.31 12.72
N GLY A 47 -6.89 1.01 12.97
CA GLY A 47 -7.76 0.49 14.02
C GLY A 47 -9.26 0.59 13.71
N ILE A 48 -9.63 1.14 12.55
CA ILE A 48 -11.01 1.22 12.06
C ILE A 48 -11.25 0.05 11.12
N GLU A 49 -12.26 -0.77 11.42
CA GLU A 49 -12.63 -1.87 10.55
C GLU A 49 -13.11 -1.37 9.19
N TYR A 50 -12.44 -1.82 8.13
CA TYR A 50 -12.85 -1.60 6.75
C TYR A 50 -12.44 -2.79 5.90
N LYS A 51 -13.32 -3.21 4.98
CA LYS A 51 -13.02 -4.26 4.02
C LYS A 51 -12.30 -3.65 2.82
N PHE A 52 -10.97 -3.70 2.86
CA PHE A 52 -10.14 -3.20 1.77
C PHE A 52 -10.36 -4.00 0.47
N PRO A 53 -10.32 -3.33 -0.70
CA PRO A 53 -10.47 -3.99 -2.00
C PRO A 53 -9.23 -4.82 -2.39
N ALA A 54 -8.09 -4.57 -1.77
CA ALA A 54 -6.81 -5.24 -2.03
C ALA A 54 -6.17 -5.77 -0.72
N PRO A 55 -5.29 -6.79 -0.80
CA PRO A 55 -4.53 -7.25 0.35
C PRO A 55 -3.69 -6.15 0.99
N VAL A 56 -3.76 -6.05 2.32
CA VAL A 56 -3.01 -5.09 3.13
C VAL A 56 -1.82 -5.78 3.79
N PHE A 57 -0.62 -5.22 3.58
CA PHE A 57 0.61 -5.63 4.23
C PHE A 57 1.18 -4.51 5.06
N TYR A 58 2.08 -4.84 5.99
CA TYR A 58 2.71 -3.88 6.88
C TYR A 58 4.21 -4.03 6.91
N PHE A 59 4.90 -2.90 7.06
CA PHE A 59 6.30 -2.89 7.43
C PHE A 59 6.52 -3.51 8.83
N PRO A 60 7.64 -4.20 9.06
CA PRO A 60 7.96 -4.80 10.35
C PRO A 60 8.22 -3.78 11.47
N SER A 61 8.61 -2.56 11.12
CA SER A 61 8.83 -1.46 12.08
C SER A 61 7.97 -0.25 11.70
N GLN A 62 7.36 0.39 12.71
CA GLN A 62 6.63 1.64 12.53
C GLN A 62 7.55 2.84 12.26
N MET A 63 8.85 2.70 12.53
CA MET A 63 9.85 3.70 12.18
C MET A 63 10.27 3.51 10.73
N VAL A 64 9.82 4.39 9.83
CA VAL A 64 10.05 4.27 8.37
C VAL A 64 11.52 4.06 8.00
N LYS A 65 12.43 4.79 8.66
CA LYS A 65 13.88 4.75 8.41
C LYS A 65 14.61 3.59 9.10
N ASP A 66 13.89 2.70 9.78
CA ASP A 66 14.48 1.52 10.41
C ASP A 66 15.13 0.61 9.34
N PRO A 67 16.41 0.22 9.49
CA PRO A 67 17.08 -0.66 8.52
C PRO A 67 16.32 -1.96 8.24
N ILE A 68 15.56 -2.49 9.20
CA ILE A 68 14.74 -3.70 9.01
C ILE A 68 13.69 -3.52 7.90
N ASN A 69 13.12 -2.32 7.76
CA ASN A 69 12.15 -2.01 6.73
C ASN A 69 12.78 -2.02 5.34
N THR A 70 14.04 -1.61 5.21
CA THR A 70 14.76 -1.65 3.92
C THR A 70 15.01 -3.09 3.46
N VAL A 71 15.41 -3.97 4.37
CA VAL A 71 15.61 -5.40 4.08
C VAL A 71 14.29 -6.04 3.69
N PHE A 72 13.26 -5.85 4.51
CA PHE A 72 11.91 -6.35 4.25
C PHE A 72 11.38 -5.85 2.91
N TYR A 73 11.46 -4.56 2.62
CA TYR A 73 10.89 -3.98 1.40
C TYR A 73 11.48 -4.61 0.14
N LYS A 74 12.81 -4.77 0.09
CA LYS A 74 13.49 -5.40 -1.05
C LYS A 74 13.04 -6.85 -1.27
N GLN A 75 12.83 -7.60 -0.19
CA GLN A 75 12.37 -8.98 -0.26
C GLN A 75 10.89 -9.05 -0.65
N PHE A 76 10.06 -8.24 -0.02
CA PHE A 76 8.63 -8.11 -0.30
C PHE A 76 8.35 -7.81 -1.77
N LEU A 77 9.05 -6.83 -2.37
CA LEU A 77 8.87 -6.49 -3.78
C LEU A 77 9.13 -7.69 -4.71
N LYS A 78 10.14 -8.51 -4.41
CA LYS A 78 10.49 -9.71 -5.20
C LYS A 78 9.46 -10.83 -5.01
N GLU A 79 9.13 -11.14 -3.77
CA GLU A 79 8.22 -12.24 -3.42
C GLU A 79 6.80 -11.97 -3.92
N GLN A 80 6.35 -10.72 -3.79
CA GLN A 80 5.04 -10.28 -4.26
C GLN A 80 4.99 -9.96 -5.75
N LYS A 81 6.13 -10.08 -6.46
CA LYS A 81 6.27 -9.82 -7.91
C LYS A 81 5.74 -8.44 -8.29
N ILE A 82 6.14 -7.42 -7.54
CA ILE A 82 5.68 -6.04 -7.76
C ILE A 82 6.38 -5.48 -9.00
N ASP A 83 5.58 -4.99 -9.96
CA ASP A 83 6.07 -4.37 -11.19
C ASP A 83 6.08 -2.84 -11.10
N ILE A 84 5.07 -2.27 -10.42
CA ILE A 84 4.89 -0.82 -10.28
C ILE A 84 4.69 -0.47 -8.81
N VAL A 85 5.44 0.52 -8.33
CA VAL A 85 5.25 1.11 -7.00
C VAL A 85 4.69 2.52 -7.16
N VAL A 86 3.57 2.78 -6.50
CA VAL A 86 3.00 4.12 -6.33
C VAL A 86 3.24 4.55 -4.89
N ASN A 87 4.29 5.34 -4.68
CA ASN A 87 4.60 5.89 -3.37
C ASN A 87 3.81 7.18 -3.15
N GLN A 88 2.85 7.15 -2.22
CA GLN A 88 2.00 8.29 -1.85
C GLN A 88 2.40 8.89 -0.50
N ASP A 89 3.53 8.49 0.06
CA ASP A 89 4.05 9.15 1.25
C ASP A 89 4.41 10.60 0.93
N VAL A 90 4.02 11.50 1.82
CA VAL A 90 4.50 12.88 1.76
C VAL A 90 5.95 12.79 2.21
N CYS A 91 6.91 13.12 1.33
CA CYS A 91 8.27 13.42 1.79
C CYS A 91 8.18 14.55 2.83
N SER A 92 8.04 14.17 4.10
CA SER A 92 8.24 15.06 5.22
C SER A 92 9.72 15.43 5.19
N ARG A 93 9.95 16.71 4.90
CA ARG A 93 11.25 17.36 4.89
C ARG A 93 11.95 17.17 6.23
#